data_AF-B4LC48-F1
#
_entry.id   AF-B4LC48-F1
#
_cell.length_a   1.000
_cell.length_b   1.000
_cell.length_c   1.000
_cell.angle_alpha   90.00
_cell.angle_beta   90.00
_cell.angle_gamma   90.00
#
_symmetry.space_group_name_H-M   'P 1'
#
loop_
_entity.id
_entity.type
_entity.pdbx_description
1 polymer ?
#
loop_
_entity_poly.entity_id
_entity_poly.type
_entity_poly.pdbx_seq_one_letter_code
_entity_poly.pdbx_strand_id
1 'polypeptide(L)'
;MSKWLVDTSKNLSNDSSFTDCVIIVGATTFKCHKLILSYASEFFKRMFLGDFKEALSGRIYLEDISPTTFKIFRDYIYTYDKNNLNECTTQTITDLFVCGNRWLVPSIIEDCLNILIERAKSMKVEDLIDLFELGHSFDSKSLIKEVSAVLTSKHYKYLFCDKVLQLSYHAFSEYISVTAKLKTEIERYKMIAKYLELNGFLDESTMGKETVDCSIKQKSGDFENNNTNLKKDETNEEQMEIIDAESEKPDCQRHNETYVQGLLGSINYTKMSGDEFYEGPGKSKFLTQEAKYEILYKIQSRRISRLNVLLNQYRAM
;
A
#
# COMPACT_ATOMS: atom_id res chain seq x y z
N MET A 1 -0.88 36.67 4.36
CA MET A 1 -2.31 37.04 4.19
C MET A 1 -2.61 38.22 5.11
N SER A 2 -3.41 39.21 4.69
CA SER A 2 -3.77 40.33 5.57
C SER A 2 -4.57 39.84 6.78
N LYS A 3 -4.35 40.46 7.95
CA LYS A 3 -4.96 40.03 9.23
C LYS A 3 -6.50 39.95 9.15
N TRP A 4 -7.13 40.94 8.52
CA TRP A 4 -8.58 40.98 8.37
C TRP A 4 -9.15 39.80 7.57
N LEU A 5 -8.43 39.30 6.56
CA LEU A 5 -8.90 38.19 5.71
C LEU A 5 -8.86 36.88 6.50
N VAL A 6 -7.81 36.67 7.29
CA VAL A 6 -7.70 35.51 8.20
C VAL A 6 -8.82 35.51 9.23
N ASP A 7 -9.07 36.66 9.86
CA ASP A 7 -10.15 36.81 10.85
C ASP A 7 -11.52 36.59 10.20
N THR A 8 -11.74 37.11 8.99
CA THR A 8 -12.99 36.92 8.23
C THR A 8 -13.21 35.45 7.87
N SER A 9 -12.17 34.76 7.40
CA SER A 9 -12.20 33.32 7.10
C SER A 9 -12.56 32.47 8.32
N LYS A 10 -12.01 32.80 9.50
CA LYS A 10 -12.34 32.13 10.77
C LYS A 10 -13.78 32.40 11.21
N ASN A 11 -14.31 33.59 10.93
CA ASN A 11 -15.70 33.90 11.22
C ASN A 11 -16.64 33.13 10.28
N LEU A 12 -16.33 33.07 8.97
CA LEU A 12 -17.11 32.35 7.97
C LEU A 12 -17.24 30.84 8.23
N SER A 13 -16.26 30.21 8.89
CA SER A 13 -16.34 28.78 9.23
C SER A 13 -17.34 28.48 10.35
N ASN A 14 -17.67 29.49 11.17
CA ASN A 14 -18.59 29.40 12.31
C ASN A 14 -19.93 30.10 12.04
N ASP A 15 -20.00 30.97 11.03
CA ASP A 15 -21.21 31.65 10.61
C ASP A 15 -22.04 30.74 9.68
N SER A 16 -23.36 30.74 9.91
CA SER A 16 -24.32 30.03 9.06
C SER A 16 -24.96 30.91 7.99
N SER A 17 -24.63 32.21 7.99
CA SER A 17 -25.03 33.15 6.95
C SER A 17 -24.43 32.74 5.60
N PHE A 18 -25.21 32.84 4.53
CA PHE A 18 -24.79 32.53 3.14
C PHE A 18 -24.33 31.08 2.89
N THR A 19 -24.52 30.15 3.83
CA THR A 19 -24.29 28.73 3.57
C THR A 19 -25.31 28.21 2.58
N ASP A 20 -24.84 27.52 1.55
CA ASP A 20 -25.60 27.04 0.40
C ASP A 20 -25.44 25.52 0.18
N CYS A 21 -24.73 24.83 1.08
CA CYS A 21 -24.68 23.38 1.15
C CYS A 21 -24.56 22.88 2.60
N VAL A 22 -24.90 21.60 2.79
CA VAL A 22 -24.79 20.88 4.06
C VAL A 22 -24.05 19.57 3.83
N ILE A 23 -22.94 19.40 4.54
CA ILE A 23 -22.20 18.15 4.58
C ILE A 23 -22.63 17.37 5.82
N ILE A 24 -22.97 16.10 5.65
CA ILE A 24 -23.51 15.22 6.68
C ILE A 24 -22.50 14.09 6.87
N VAL A 25 -21.99 13.96 8.10
CA VAL A 25 -20.97 12.98 8.47
C VAL A 25 -21.50 12.20 9.67
N GLY A 26 -21.93 10.96 9.45
CA GLY A 26 -22.67 10.20 10.46
C GLY A 26 -23.91 10.96 10.94
N ALA A 27 -23.98 11.25 12.25
CA ALA A 27 -25.07 12.01 12.86
C ALA A 27 -24.83 13.53 12.90
N THR A 28 -23.68 14.01 12.44
CA THR A 28 -23.28 15.42 12.55
C THR A 28 -23.48 16.14 11.22
N THR A 29 -24.05 17.35 11.27
CA THR A 29 -24.28 18.19 10.09
C THR A 29 -23.41 19.43 10.11
N PHE A 30 -22.80 19.75 8.97
CA PHE A 30 -21.94 20.91 8.78
C PHE A 30 -22.54 21.79 7.69
N LYS A 31 -22.98 22.99 8.04
CA LYS A 31 -23.34 24.01 7.05
C LYS A 31 -22.06 24.59 6.45
N CYS A 32 -21.99 24.62 5.13
CA CYS A 32 -20.79 24.97 4.38
C CYS A 32 -21.13 25.88 3.20
N HIS A 33 -20.09 26.39 2.56
CA HIS A 33 -20.18 27.27 1.39
C HIS A 33 -19.61 26.55 0.17
N LYS A 34 -20.44 26.29 -0.84
CA LYS A 34 -20.07 25.61 -2.10
C LYS A 34 -18.88 26.29 -2.74
N LEU A 35 -18.87 27.63 -2.76
CA LEU A 35 -17.78 28.43 -3.32
C LEU A 35 -16.43 28.08 -2.68
N ILE A 36 -16.35 28.12 -1.35
CA ILE A 36 -15.10 27.89 -0.60
C ILE A 36 -14.61 26.45 -0.84
N LEU A 37 -15.51 25.47 -0.69
CA LEU A 37 -15.18 24.07 -0.93
C LEU A 37 -14.73 23.82 -2.37
N SER A 38 -15.40 24.42 -3.37
CA SER A 38 -15.06 24.28 -4.79
C SER A 38 -13.70 24.87 -5.13
N TYR A 39 -13.33 26.00 -4.52
CA TYR A 39 -12.02 26.61 -4.76
C TYR A 39 -10.88 25.83 -4.12
N ALA A 40 -11.14 25.19 -2.96
CA ALA A 40 -10.14 24.37 -2.30
C ALA A 40 -10.02 22.96 -2.89
N SER A 41 -11.05 22.46 -3.57
CA SER A 41 -11.16 21.07 -4.01
C SER A 41 -11.82 20.95 -5.38
N GLU A 42 -11.08 20.38 -6.33
CA GLU A 42 -11.63 20.05 -7.66
C GLU A 42 -12.70 18.96 -7.60
N PHE A 43 -12.65 18.07 -6.60
CA PHE A 43 -13.72 17.10 -6.35
C PHE A 43 -15.03 17.81 -6.00
N PHE A 44 -15.02 18.69 -5.00
CA PHE A 44 -16.21 19.43 -4.59
C PHE A 44 -16.73 20.33 -5.72
N LYS A 45 -15.83 20.99 -6.46
CA LYS A 45 -16.20 21.81 -7.62
C LYS A 45 -16.95 21.02 -8.68
N ARG A 46 -16.43 19.85 -9.10
CA ARG A 46 -17.11 18.97 -10.06
C ARG A 46 -18.45 18.48 -9.53
N MET A 47 -18.49 18.08 -8.25
CA MET A 47 -19.72 17.63 -7.62
C MET A 47 -20.79 18.72 -7.61
N PHE A 48 -20.44 19.98 -7.30
CA PHE A 48 -21.40 21.08 -7.24
C PHE A 48 -21.84 21.62 -8.59
N LEU A 49 -21.03 21.47 -9.63
CA LEU A 49 -21.36 21.88 -11.00
C LEU A 49 -22.10 20.80 -11.81
N GLY A 50 -22.12 19.55 -11.33
CA GLY A 50 -22.82 18.46 -12.01
C GLY A 50 -24.32 18.45 -11.71
N ASP A 51 -25.06 17.70 -12.52
CA ASP A 51 -26.53 17.55 -12.41
C ASP A 51 -26.96 16.40 -11.47
N PHE A 52 -26.13 16.09 -10.48
CA PHE A 52 -26.37 15.01 -9.53
C PHE A 52 -27.37 15.42 -8.44
N LYS A 53 -28.06 14.43 -7.85
CA LYS A 53 -29.06 14.67 -6.78
C LYS A 53 -28.46 15.42 -5.58
N GLU A 54 -27.20 15.15 -5.27
CA GLU A 54 -26.41 15.78 -4.20
C GLU A 54 -26.17 17.27 -4.51
N ALA A 55 -25.83 17.59 -5.76
CA ALA A 55 -25.60 18.95 -6.22
C ALA A 55 -26.88 19.80 -6.14
N LEU A 56 -28.01 19.20 -6.56
CA LEU A 56 -29.35 19.80 -6.59
C LEU A 56 -29.96 19.95 -5.19
N SER A 57 -29.80 18.94 -4.34
CA SER A 57 -30.33 18.98 -2.96
C SER A 57 -29.49 19.84 -2.02
N GLY A 58 -28.22 20.09 -2.37
CA GLY A 58 -27.25 20.77 -1.52
C GLY A 58 -26.88 19.96 -0.28
N ARG A 59 -27.25 18.68 -0.19
CA ARG A 59 -26.95 17.78 0.93
C ARG A 59 -26.01 16.67 0.46
N ILE A 60 -24.86 16.57 1.12
CA ILE A 60 -23.81 15.61 0.76
C ILE A 60 -23.53 14.74 1.97
N TYR A 61 -23.58 13.42 1.78
CA TYR A 61 -23.30 12.44 2.82
C TYR A 61 -21.87 11.90 2.64
N LEU A 62 -21.08 11.93 3.71
CA LEU A 62 -19.73 11.36 3.75
C LEU A 62 -19.70 10.24 4.78
N GLU A 63 -19.43 9.01 4.32
CA GLU A 63 -19.51 7.80 5.14
C GLU A 63 -18.17 7.38 5.74
N ASP A 64 -17.05 7.68 5.07
CA ASP A 64 -15.72 7.15 5.40
C ASP A 64 -14.83 8.16 6.17
N ILE A 65 -15.42 9.08 6.94
CA ILE A 65 -14.66 10.06 7.72
C ILE A 65 -15.34 10.31 9.07
N SER A 66 -14.54 10.51 10.13
CA SER A 66 -15.09 10.93 11.41
C SER A 66 -15.57 12.39 11.37
N PRO A 67 -16.62 12.77 12.12
CA PRO A 67 -17.03 14.16 12.23
C PRO A 67 -15.91 15.09 12.72
N THR A 68 -15.05 14.59 13.62
CA THR A 68 -13.91 15.33 14.15
C THR A 68 -12.88 15.62 13.05
N THR A 69 -12.50 14.62 12.26
CA THR A 69 -11.56 14.77 11.15
C THR A 69 -12.14 15.71 10.09
N PHE A 70 -13.42 15.57 9.75
CA PHE A 70 -14.08 16.47 8.78
C PHE A 70 -14.12 17.91 9.27
N LYS A 71 -14.38 18.14 10.57
CA LYS A 71 -14.35 19.49 11.14
C LYS A 71 -12.97 20.14 10.96
N ILE A 72 -11.90 19.41 11.25
CA ILE A 72 -10.51 19.90 11.09
C ILE A 72 -10.23 20.20 9.61
N PHE A 73 -10.61 19.29 8.71
CA PHE A 73 -10.47 19.48 7.26
C PHE A 73 -11.20 20.74 6.78
N ARG A 74 -12.46 20.93 7.20
CA ARG A 74 -13.25 22.11 6.87
C ARG A 74 -12.59 23.38 7.42
N ASP A 75 -12.23 23.40 8.69
CA ASP A 75 -11.63 24.58 9.31
C ASP A 75 -10.29 24.93 8.63
N TYR A 76 -9.51 23.93 8.22
CA TYR A 76 -8.32 24.11 7.39
C TYR A 76 -8.65 24.73 6.03
N ILE A 77 -9.65 24.23 5.30
CA ILE A 77 -10.04 24.80 3.99
C ILE A 77 -10.44 26.27 4.11
N TYR A 78 -11.11 26.66 5.18
CA TYR A 78 -11.58 28.03 5.36
C TYR A 78 -10.44 29.00 5.69
N THR A 79 -9.43 28.54 6.44
CA THR A 79 -8.43 29.40 7.07
C THR A 79 -7.01 29.22 6.53
N TYR A 80 -6.74 28.09 5.89
CA TYR A 80 -5.41 27.61 5.52
C TYR A 80 -4.42 27.61 6.71
N ASP A 81 -4.92 27.45 7.93
CA ASP A 81 -4.14 27.53 9.17
C ASP A 81 -3.53 26.16 9.53
N LYS A 82 -2.27 25.97 9.15
CA LYS A 82 -1.52 24.74 9.43
C LYS A 82 -1.18 24.52 10.91
N ASN A 83 -1.30 25.54 11.76
CA ASN A 83 -0.89 25.41 13.16
C ASN A 83 -1.72 24.37 13.90
N ASN A 84 -3.03 24.36 13.64
CA ASN A 84 -3.96 23.39 14.23
C ASN A 84 -3.65 21.93 13.82
N LEU A 85 -3.04 21.72 12.65
CA LEU A 85 -2.66 20.38 12.19
C LEU A 85 -1.55 19.79 13.07
N ASN A 86 -0.56 20.60 13.48
CA ASN A 86 0.56 20.11 14.28
C ASN A 86 0.14 19.57 15.65
N GLU A 87 -0.98 20.07 16.20
CA GLU A 87 -1.55 19.63 17.47
C GLU A 87 -2.38 18.34 17.35
N CYS A 88 -2.77 17.96 16.13
CA CYS A 88 -3.58 16.77 15.89
C CYS A 88 -2.78 15.47 16.08
N THR A 89 -3.48 14.38 16.43
CA THR A 89 -2.86 13.05 16.53
C THR A 89 -2.33 12.56 15.18
N THR A 90 -1.37 11.63 15.17
CA THR A 90 -0.87 11.05 13.91
C THR A 90 -1.97 10.39 13.10
N GLN A 91 -2.89 9.66 13.75
CA GLN A 91 -4.03 9.06 13.07
C GLN A 91 -4.90 10.12 12.38
N THR A 92 -5.19 11.23 13.06
CA THR A 92 -5.97 12.33 12.46
C THR A 92 -5.27 12.93 11.25
N ILE A 93 -3.95 13.12 11.31
CA ILE A 93 -3.17 13.61 10.16
C ILE A 93 -3.19 12.61 9.00
N THR A 94 -3.07 11.30 9.28
CA THR A 94 -3.21 10.24 8.27
C THR A 94 -4.60 10.28 7.62
N ASP A 95 -5.67 10.40 8.41
CA ASP A 95 -7.04 10.48 7.88
C ASP A 95 -7.23 11.74 7.02
N LEU A 96 -6.66 12.89 7.43
CA LEU A 96 -6.68 14.13 6.65
C LEU A 96 -5.88 14.00 5.35
N PHE A 97 -4.74 13.31 5.36
CA PHE A 97 -3.96 13.01 4.15
C PHE A 97 -4.76 12.15 3.17
N VAL A 98 -5.42 11.10 3.67
CA VAL A 98 -6.30 10.21 2.89
C VAL A 98 -7.46 11.00 2.27
N CYS A 99 -8.14 11.82 3.07
CA CYS A 99 -9.28 12.61 2.61
C CYS A 99 -8.85 13.74 1.66
N GLY A 100 -7.69 14.35 1.90
CA GLY A 100 -7.08 15.33 1.01
C GLY A 100 -6.84 14.76 -0.39
N ASN A 101 -6.28 13.55 -0.48
CA ASN A 101 -6.12 12.83 -1.75
C ASN A 101 -7.47 12.51 -2.38
N ARG A 102 -8.41 11.96 -1.60
CA ARG A 102 -9.76 11.60 -2.09
C ARG A 102 -10.53 12.79 -2.65
N TRP A 103 -10.44 13.94 -1.98
CA TRP A 103 -11.12 15.16 -2.37
C TRP A 103 -10.23 16.13 -3.15
N LEU A 104 -9.07 15.68 -3.62
CA LEU A 104 -8.19 16.45 -4.50
C LEU A 104 -7.88 17.85 -3.94
N VAL A 105 -7.37 17.90 -2.71
CA VAL A 105 -6.94 19.13 -2.02
C VAL A 105 -5.42 19.11 -1.83
N PRO A 106 -4.63 19.59 -2.80
CA PRO A 106 -3.16 19.48 -2.77
C PRO A 106 -2.52 20.11 -1.53
N SER A 107 -3.07 21.22 -1.07
CA SER A 107 -2.56 21.97 0.08
C SER A 107 -2.51 21.15 1.36
N ILE A 108 -3.61 20.49 1.72
CA ILE A 108 -3.68 19.69 2.94
C ILE A 108 -2.85 18.40 2.79
N ILE A 109 -2.74 17.85 1.57
CA ILE A 109 -1.89 16.70 1.29
C ILE A 109 -0.44 17.05 1.60
N GLU A 110 0.06 18.18 1.09
CA GLU A 110 1.44 18.63 1.30
C GLU A 110 1.71 18.91 2.79
N ASP A 111 0.83 19.66 3.47
CA ASP A 111 1.00 19.96 4.89
C ASP A 111 0.96 18.69 5.76
N CYS A 112 0.01 17.77 5.51
CA CYS A 112 -0.05 16.51 6.26
C CYS A 112 1.18 15.65 5.99
N LEU A 113 1.64 15.57 4.73
CA LEU A 113 2.83 14.82 4.35
C LEU A 113 4.07 15.31 5.09
N ASN A 114 4.28 16.63 5.14
CA ASN A 114 5.39 17.23 5.88
C ASN A 114 5.35 16.88 7.37
N ILE A 115 4.17 16.94 7.98
CA ILE A 115 3.98 16.57 9.39
C ILE A 115 4.27 15.08 9.62
N LEU A 116 3.78 14.20 8.74
CA LEU A 116 4.00 12.75 8.84
C LEU A 116 5.48 12.39 8.69
N ILE A 117 6.19 13.00 7.75
CA ILE A 117 7.64 12.80 7.55
C ILE A 117 8.42 13.25 8.79
N GLU A 118 8.09 14.41 9.37
CA GLU A 118 8.75 14.87 10.59
C GLU A 118 8.50 13.94 11.77
N ARG A 119 7.25 13.46 11.93
CA ARG A 119 6.90 12.53 13.01
C ARG A 119 7.51 11.15 12.83
N ALA A 120 7.67 10.66 11.60
CA ALA A 120 8.27 9.36 11.31
C ALA A 120 9.63 9.19 11.99
N LYS A 121 10.42 10.26 12.10
CA LYS A 121 11.73 10.27 12.75
C LYS A 121 11.72 9.82 14.21
N SER A 122 10.59 9.85 14.92
CA SER A 122 10.47 9.42 16.32
C SER A 122 9.44 8.30 16.55
N MET A 123 8.80 7.78 15.50
CA MET A 123 7.81 6.71 15.59
C MET A 123 8.41 5.34 15.92
N LYS A 124 7.58 4.44 16.45
CA LYS A 124 7.88 3.00 16.56
C LYS A 124 7.75 2.31 15.20
N VAL A 125 8.31 1.10 15.10
CA VAL A 125 8.35 0.32 13.85
C VAL A 125 6.97 0.06 13.27
N GLU A 126 6.00 -0.31 14.11
CA GLU A 126 4.63 -0.62 13.67
C GLU A 126 3.99 0.56 12.95
N ASP A 127 4.09 1.76 13.52
CA ASP A 127 3.54 2.98 12.92
C ASP A 127 4.29 3.36 11.63
N LEU A 128 5.59 3.09 11.57
CA LEU A 128 6.38 3.30 10.35
C LEU A 128 5.96 2.35 9.23
N ILE A 129 5.62 1.10 9.55
CA ILE A 129 5.11 0.13 8.56
C ILE A 129 3.76 0.60 8.02
N ASP A 130 2.85 1.04 8.90
CA ASP A 130 1.56 1.60 8.48
C ASP A 130 1.75 2.85 7.59
N LEU A 131 2.72 3.70 7.92
CA LEU A 131 3.06 4.88 7.12
C LEU A 131 3.74 4.53 5.78
N PHE A 132 4.52 3.45 5.75
CA PHE A 132 5.12 2.91 4.54
C PHE A 132 4.04 2.38 3.58
N GLU A 133 3.08 1.61 4.09
CA GLU A 133 1.90 1.15 3.31
C GLU A 133 1.08 2.33 2.80
N LEU A 134 0.87 3.37 3.63
CA LEU A 134 0.18 4.59 3.22
C LEU A 134 0.90 5.26 2.04
N GLY A 135 2.24 5.33 2.09
CA GLY A 135 3.06 5.84 1.00
C GLY A 135 2.80 5.09 -0.31
N HIS A 136 2.76 3.76 -0.27
CA HIS A 136 2.45 2.94 -1.44
C HIS A 136 1.01 3.09 -1.93
N SER A 137 0.05 3.14 -1.02
CA SER A 137 -1.38 3.27 -1.33
C SER A 137 -1.69 4.55 -2.13
N PHE A 138 -0.91 5.62 -1.93
CA PHE A 138 -1.07 6.91 -2.61
C PHE A 138 0.08 7.26 -3.56
N ASP A 139 0.96 6.31 -3.91
CA ASP A 139 2.17 6.52 -4.74
C ASP A 139 3.03 7.72 -4.29
N SER A 140 3.12 7.94 -2.97
CA SER A 140 3.89 9.03 -2.38
C SER A 140 5.37 8.65 -2.25
N LYS A 141 6.13 8.85 -3.33
CA LYS A 141 7.57 8.51 -3.40
C LYS A 141 8.41 9.19 -2.34
N SER A 142 8.08 10.42 -1.96
CA SER A 142 8.77 11.15 -0.89
C SER A 142 8.55 10.49 0.47
N LEU A 143 7.31 10.09 0.79
CA LEU A 143 7.00 9.40 2.03
C LEU A 143 7.71 8.04 2.12
N ILE A 144 7.61 7.24 1.06
CA ILE A 144 8.26 5.92 0.96
C ILE A 144 9.77 6.06 1.18
N LYS A 145 10.41 7.03 0.52
CA LYS A 145 11.84 7.28 0.64
C LYS A 145 12.26 7.66 2.07
N GLU A 146 11.56 8.62 2.69
CA GLU A 146 11.91 9.09 4.04
C GLU A 146 11.65 8.01 5.09
N VAL A 147 10.53 7.30 5.00
CA VAL A 147 10.23 6.17 5.90
C VAL A 147 11.25 5.05 5.72
N SER A 148 11.65 4.72 4.49
CA SER A 148 12.73 3.76 4.22
C SER A 148 14.06 4.17 4.86
N ALA A 149 14.41 5.47 4.77
CA ALA A 149 15.61 6.00 5.41
C ALA A 149 15.55 5.88 6.94
N VAL A 150 14.39 6.13 7.55
CA VAL A 150 14.19 5.95 9.00
C VAL A 150 14.26 4.47 9.40
N LEU A 151 13.64 3.58 8.62
CA LEU A 151 13.67 2.13 8.85
C LEU A 151 15.10 1.55 8.78
N THR A 152 15.92 2.09 7.88
CA THR A 152 17.29 1.61 7.65
C THR A 152 18.34 2.25 8.55
N SER A 153 18.13 3.49 9.01
CA SER A 153 19.05 4.20 9.90
C SER A 153 18.98 3.77 11.36
N LYS A 154 17.84 3.23 11.80
CA LYS A 154 17.61 2.81 13.18
C LYS A 154 17.72 1.30 13.34
N HIS A 155 18.42 0.88 14.39
CA HIS A 155 18.49 -0.53 14.77
C HIS A 155 17.25 -0.95 15.56
N TYR A 156 16.25 -1.42 14.83
CA TYR A 156 15.05 -1.98 15.43
C TYR A 156 15.22 -3.45 15.80
N LYS A 157 14.92 -3.79 17.06
CA LYS A 157 14.98 -5.16 17.57
C LYS A 157 14.04 -6.08 16.78
N TYR A 158 12.81 -5.63 16.58
CA TYR A 158 11.72 -6.38 15.95
C TYR A 158 11.25 -5.69 14.66
N LEU A 159 12.10 -5.70 13.63
CA LEU A 159 11.75 -5.16 12.31
C LEU A 159 10.64 -5.99 11.63
N PHE A 160 10.66 -7.31 11.87
CA PHE A 160 9.77 -8.28 11.28
C PHE A 160 8.61 -8.64 12.22
N CYS A 161 7.61 -7.75 12.32
CA CYS A 161 6.40 -7.94 13.12
C CYS A 161 5.16 -8.25 12.26
N ASP A 162 4.03 -8.54 12.91
CA ASP A 162 2.80 -8.96 12.21
C ASP A 162 2.24 -7.87 11.26
N LYS A 163 2.52 -6.59 11.52
CA LYS A 163 2.17 -5.49 10.62
C LYS A 163 2.82 -5.62 9.25
N VAL A 164 4.07 -6.11 9.18
CA VAL A 164 4.75 -6.36 7.90
C VAL A 164 3.98 -7.39 7.07
N LEU A 165 3.34 -8.36 7.73
CA LEU A 165 2.60 -9.43 7.06
C LEU A 165 1.27 -8.95 6.45
N GLN A 166 0.81 -7.75 6.84
CA GLN A 166 -0.42 -7.12 6.37
C GLN A 166 -0.18 -6.13 5.22
N LEU A 167 1.09 -5.91 4.83
CA LEU A 167 1.45 -5.03 3.72
C LEU A 167 0.87 -5.55 2.40
N SER A 168 0.55 -4.63 1.48
CA SER A 168 0.19 -4.96 0.12
C SER A 168 1.36 -5.62 -0.63
N TYR A 169 1.08 -6.34 -1.72
CA TYR A 169 2.11 -7.10 -2.46
C TYR A 169 3.29 -6.22 -2.89
N HIS A 170 3.00 -5.02 -3.39
CA HIS A 170 4.04 -4.07 -3.81
C HIS A 170 4.85 -3.56 -2.61
N ALA A 171 4.17 -3.10 -1.54
CA ALA A 171 4.83 -2.58 -0.35
C ALA A 171 5.68 -3.65 0.33
N PHE A 172 5.20 -4.88 0.44
CA PHE A 172 5.97 -5.98 1.03
C PHE A 172 7.26 -6.26 0.26
N SER A 173 7.21 -6.33 -1.07
CA SER A 173 8.40 -6.53 -1.91
C SER A 173 9.44 -5.44 -1.72
N GLU A 174 9.01 -4.17 -1.72
CA GLU A 174 9.92 -3.06 -1.50
C GLU A 174 10.47 -3.06 -0.06
N TYR A 175 9.64 -3.37 0.93
CA TYR A 175 10.05 -3.49 2.32
C TYR A 175 11.17 -4.54 2.50
N ILE A 176 11.02 -5.73 1.90
CA ILE A 176 12.03 -6.80 1.94
C ILE A 176 13.34 -6.36 1.27
N SER A 177 13.25 -5.56 0.20
CA SER A 177 14.40 -4.99 -0.50
C SER A 177 15.13 -3.93 0.35
N VAL A 178 14.39 -2.96 0.87
CA VAL A 178 14.90 -1.86 1.71
C VAL A 178 15.58 -2.40 2.98
N THR A 179 14.99 -3.42 3.59
CA THR A 179 15.47 -4.00 4.85
C THR A 179 16.49 -5.13 4.67
N ALA A 180 16.88 -5.46 3.43
CA ALA A 180 17.68 -6.64 3.12
C ALA A 180 19.03 -6.73 3.86
N LYS A 181 19.64 -5.58 4.19
CA LYS A 181 20.95 -5.52 4.87
C LYS A 181 20.85 -5.54 6.40
N LEU A 182 19.64 -5.43 6.97
CA LEU A 182 19.44 -5.22 8.41
C LEU A 182 19.27 -6.53 9.18
N LYS A 183 18.97 -7.63 8.48
CA LYS A 183 18.64 -8.94 9.06
C LYS A 183 19.34 -10.06 8.30
N THR A 184 19.49 -11.20 8.97
CA THR A 184 20.11 -12.38 8.37
C THR A 184 19.24 -12.95 7.24
N GLU A 185 19.84 -13.63 6.27
CA GLU A 185 19.09 -14.23 5.16
C GLU A 185 18.04 -15.24 5.66
N ILE A 186 18.31 -15.95 6.76
CA ILE A 186 17.36 -16.89 7.36
C ILE A 186 16.14 -16.18 7.98
N GLU A 187 16.34 -15.04 8.66
CA GLU A 187 15.22 -14.24 9.18
C GLU A 187 14.38 -13.65 8.04
N ARG A 188 15.05 -13.13 7.00
CA ARG A 188 14.38 -12.62 5.78
C ARG A 188 13.55 -13.72 5.12
N TYR A 189 14.13 -14.90 4.92
CA TYR A 189 13.42 -16.04 4.35
C TYR A 189 12.20 -16.42 5.19
N LYS A 190 12.33 -16.54 6.52
CA LYS A 190 11.21 -16.87 7.42
C LYS A 190 10.06 -15.86 7.30
N MET A 191 10.38 -14.58 7.17
CA MET A 191 9.37 -13.53 6.95
C MET A 191 8.67 -13.71 5.61
N ILE A 192 9.41 -13.89 4.51
CA ILE A 192 8.84 -14.14 3.17
C ILE A 192 7.97 -15.40 3.18
N ALA A 193 8.46 -16.50 3.72
CA ALA A 193 7.72 -17.76 3.80
C ALA A 193 6.40 -17.59 4.57
N LYS A 194 6.45 -16.94 5.75
CA LYS A 194 5.24 -16.65 6.55
C LYS A 194 4.25 -15.75 5.80
N TYR A 195 4.74 -14.74 5.08
CA TYR A 195 3.89 -13.87 4.25
C TYR A 195 3.20 -14.64 3.13
N LEU A 196 3.96 -15.46 2.40
CA LEU A 196 3.44 -16.27 1.31
C LEU A 196 2.42 -17.32 1.80
N GLU A 197 2.68 -17.93 2.96
CA GLU A 197 1.75 -18.82 3.66
C GLU A 197 0.42 -18.12 3.96
N LEU A 198 0.47 -16.95 4.60
CA LEU A 198 -0.74 -16.20 5.01
C LEU A 198 -1.56 -15.68 3.83
N ASN A 199 -0.92 -15.42 2.69
CA ASN A 199 -1.58 -14.95 1.47
C ASN A 199 -1.93 -16.09 0.49
N GLY A 200 -1.81 -17.36 0.91
CA GLY A 200 -2.32 -18.51 0.16
C GLY A 200 -1.47 -18.96 -1.04
N PHE A 201 -0.19 -18.58 -1.11
CA PHE A 201 0.69 -18.93 -2.24
C PHE A 201 1.24 -20.38 -2.20
N LEU A 202 0.74 -21.22 -1.29
CA LEU A 202 1.23 -22.60 -1.09
C LEU A 202 0.30 -23.70 -1.58
N ASP A 203 -0.92 -23.37 -2.00
CA ASP A 203 -1.89 -24.38 -2.39
C ASP A 203 -1.80 -24.72 -3.89
N GLU A 204 -1.05 -25.79 -4.19
CA GLU A 204 -1.27 -26.57 -5.41
C GLU A 204 -2.64 -27.29 -5.41
N SER A 205 -3.40 -27.23 -4.31
CA SER A 205 -4.69 -27.96 -4.13
C SER A 205 -5.97 -27.15 -4.40
N THR A 206 -5.87 -25.85 -4.70
CA THR A 206 -7.06 -24.99 -4.98
C THR A 206 -7.26 -24.72 -6.48
N MET A 207 -6.93 -25.68 -7.34
CA MET A 207 -7.35 -25.70 -8.75
C MET A 207 -8.80 -26.16 -8.92
N GLY A 208 -9.69 -25.68 -8.04
CA GLY A 208 -11.11 -25.98 -8.09
C GLY A 208 -11.85 -25.44 -6.87
N LYS A 209 -12.46 -24.25 -7.05
CA LYS A 209 -13.33 -23.50 -6.10
C LYS A 209 -12.50 -22.81 -5.01
N GLU A 210 -12.47 -21.49 -4.83
CA GLU A 210 -13.42 -20.43 -5.12
C GLU A 210 -12.69 -19.19 -5.63
N THR A 211 -13.32 -18.47 -6.55
CA THR A 211 -12.88 -17.17 -7.06
C THR A 211 -12.92 -16.13 -5.94
N VAL A 212 -11.76 -15.73 -5.42
CA VAL A 212 -11.64 -14.43 -4.75
C VAL A 212 -11.44 -13.41 -5.87
N ASP A 213 -12.51 -12.68 -6.15
CA ASP A 213 -12.59 -11.62 -7.14
C ASP A 213 -11.57 -10.51 -6.78
N CYS A 214 -10.44 -10.49 -7.47
CA CYS A 214 -9.55 -9.33 -7.53
C CYS A 214 -10.15 -8.27 -8.48
N SER A 215 -11.33 -7.77 -8.11
CA SER A 215 -11.85 -6.52 -8.65
C SER A 215 -11.44 -5.39 -7.72
N ILE A 216 -10.52 -4.60 -8.25
CA ILE A 216 -10.19 -3.23 -7.85
C ILE A 216 -11.46 -2.53 -7.33
N LYS A 217 -11.54 -2.23 -6.03
CA LYS A 217 -12.53 -1.29 -5.49
C LYS A 217 -12.13 0.14 -5.85
N GLN A 218 -12.22 0.46 -7.14
CA GLN A 218 -12.55 1.80 -7.56
C GLN A 218 -14.07 1.92 -7.41
N LYS A 219 -14.52 2.66 -6.39
CA LYS A 219 -15.87 3.22 -6.39
C LYS A 219 -15.89 4.35 -7.44
N SER A 220 -15.96 3.99 -8.71
CA SER A 220 -16.50 4.85 -9.76
C SER A 220 -17.96 4.45 -9.94
N GLY A 221 -18.88 5.39 -9.71
CA GLY A 221 -20.30 5.17 -9.94
C GLY A 221 -20.55 5.05 -11.44
N ASP A 222 -21.04 3.90 -11.87
CA ASP A 222 -21.54 3.72 -13.23
C ASP A 222 -23.02 4.11 -13.29
N PHE A 223 -23.28 5.08 -14.15
CA PHE A 223 -24.59 5.30 -14.75
C PHE A 223 -24.94 4.12 -15.64
N GLU A 224 -26.06 3.47 -15.36
CA GLU A 224 -26.73 2.57 -16.29
C GLU A 224 -27.13 3.35 -17.56
N ASN A 225 -26.77 2.84 -18.73
CA ASN A 225 -27.47 3.19 -19.95
C ASN A 225 -27.76 1.94 -20.79
N ASN A 226 -29.01 1.85 -21.21
CA ASN A 226 -29.66 0.67 -21.75
C ASN A 226 -29.36 0.42 -23.24
N ASN A 227 -29.26 -0.87 -23.57
CA ASN A 227 -29.76 -1.59 -24.76
C ASN A 227 -29.75 -0.91 -26.14
N THR A 228 -29.11 -1.57 -27.12
CA THR A 228 -29.77 -2.06 -28.35
C THR A 228 -28.97 -3.18 -29.05
N ASN A 229 -29.49 -4.41 -28.98
CA ASN A 229 -29.71 -5.45 -30.00
C ASN A 229 -28.88 -5.59 -31.31
N LEU A 230 -28.79 -6.88 -31.74
CA LEU A 230 -28.73 -7.46 -33.12
C LEU A 230 -27.30 -7.60 -33.73
N LYS A 231 -26.78 -8.74 -34.23
CA LYS A 231 -27.34 -10.01 -34.78
C LYS A 231 -26.35 -11.18 -34.63
N LYS A 232 -26.91 -12.40 -34.61
CA LYS A 232 -26.28 -13.71 -34.89
C LYS A 232 -25.90 -13.81 -36.37
N ASP A 233 -24.86 -14.59 -36.68
CA ASP A 233 -24.88 -15.56 -37.80
C ASP A 233 -23.85 -16.68 -37.57
N GLU A 234 -24.34 -17.90 -37.78
CA GLU A 234 -23.64 -19.21 -37.80
C GLU A 234 -22.86 -19.31 -39.13
N THR A 235 -21.69 -19.93 -39.29
CA THR A 235 -21.39 -21.38 -39.35
C THR A 235 -20.00 -21.48 -40.01
N ASN A 236 -19.17 -22.44 -39.60
CA ASN A 236 -18.44 -23.37 -40.49
C ASN A 236 -17.38 -24.14 -39.70
N GLU A 237 -17.65 -25.43 -39.54
CA GLU A 237 -16.67 -26.47 -39.21
C GLU A 237 -15.80 -26.74 -40.44
N GLU A 238 -14.48 -26.83 -40.24
CA GLU A 238 -13.58 -27.88 -40.75
C GLU A 238 -12.12 -27.40 -40.69
N GLN A 239 -11.35 -27.91 -39.72
CA GLN A 239 -10.19 -28.77 -39.96
C GLN A 239 -9.34 -28.89 -38.68
N MET A 240 -9.10 -30.15 -38.33
CA MET A 240 -8.39 -30.63 -37.16
C MET A 240 -6.89 -30.58 -37.45
N GLU A 241 -6.20 -29.56 -36.94
CA GLU A 241 -4.74 -29.57 -36.77
C GLU A 241 -4.41 -29.79 -35.30
N ILE A 242 -3.71 -30.89 -35.02
CA ILE A 242 -3.14 -31.23 -33.72
C ILE A 242 -1.98 -30.27 -33.49
N ILE A 243 -2.19 -29.23 -32.69
CA ILE A 243 -1.14 -28.39 -32.12
C ILE A 243 -1.00 -28.82 -30.66
N ASP A 244 0.20 -29.28 -30.30
CA ASP A 244 0.58 -29.66 -28.95
C ASP A 244 0.26 -28.51 -27.98
N ALA A 245 -0.79 -28.70 -27.17
CA ALA A 245 -1.18 -27.77 -26.13
C ALA A 245 -0.22 -27.90 -24.94
N GLU A 246 0.92 -27.20 -24.98
CA GLU A 246 1.53 -26.71 -23.75
C GLU A 246 0.47 -25.86 -23.05
N SER A 247 -0.05 -26.35 -21.93
CA SER A 247 -1.11 -25.69 -21.18
C SER A 247 -0.62 -24.33 -20.68
N GLU A 248 -0.92 -23.28 -21.44
CA GLU A 248 -0.64 -21.91 -21.06
C GLU A 248 -1.38 -21.60 -19.75
N LYS A 249 -0.64 -21.55 -18.63
CA LYS A 249 -1.21 -21.16 -17.34
C LYS A 249 -1.88 -19.78 -17.46
N PRO A 250 -3.08 -19.57 -16.89
CA PRO A 250 -3.80 -18.31 -16.95
C PRO A 250 -2.96 -17.13 -16.42
N ASP A 251 -3.20 -15.95 -16.96
CA ASP A 251 -2.41 -14.73 -16.73
C ASP A 251 -2.24 -14.39 -15.24
N CYS A 252 -3.28 -14.57 -14.43
CA CYS A 252 -3.24 -14.35 -12.98
C CYS A 252 -2.31 -15.34 -12.23
N GLN A 253 -2.16 -16.58 -12.71
CA GLN A 253 -1.24 -17.56 -12.12
C GLN A 253 0.21 -17.24 -12.48
N ARG A 254 0.46 -16.75 -13.70
CA ARG A 254 1.81 -16.30 -14.13
C ARG A 254 2.30 -15.13 -13.28
N HIS A 255 1.43 -14.17 -12.98
CA HIS A 255 1.76 -13.01 -12.14
C HIS A 255 2.10 -13.42 -10.69
N ASN A 256 1.34 -14.35 -10.11
CA ASN A 256 1.61 -14.87 -8.77
C ASN A 256 2.93 -15.66 -8.70
N GLU A 257 3.20 -16.53 -9.68
CA GLU A 257 4.47 -17.28 -9.76
C GLU A 257 5.67 -16.34 -9.90
N THR A 258 5.58 -15.33 -10.78
CA THR A 258 6.63 -14.33 -10.98
C THR A 258 6.91 -13.54 -9.70
N TYR A 259 5.85 -13.16 -8.97
CA TYR A 259 5.97 -12.46 -7.69
C TYR A 259 6.69 -13.31 -6.63
N VAL A 260 6.24 -14.56 -6.45
CA VAL A 260 6.84 -15.51 -5.50
C VAL A 260 8.31 -15.76 -5.84
N GLN A 261 8.63 -16.00 -7.12
CA GLN A 261 10.00 -16.18 -7.58
C GLN A 261 10.85 -14.94 -7.35
N GLY A 262 10.30 -13.74 -7.56
CA GLY A 262 11.00 -12.48 -7.29
C GLY A 262 11.37 -12.32 -5.81
N LEU A 263 10.44 -12.59 -4.90
CA LEU A 263 10.69 -12.53 -3.45
C LEU A 263 11.74 -13.57 -3.02
N LEU A 264 11.56 -14.83 -3.39
CA LEU A 264 12.47 -15.93 -3.02
C LEU A 264 13.84 -15.79 -3.67
N GLY A 265 13.91 -15.23 -4.89
CA GLY A 265 15.14 -14.92 -5.61
C GLY A 265 15.95 -13.78 -4.96
N SER A 266 15.30 -12.93 -4.15
CA SER A 266 15.99 -11.87 -3.39
C SER A 266 16.78 -12.39 -2.17
N ILE A 267 16.63 -13.67 -1.82
CA ILE A 267 17.33 -14.32 -0.70
C ILE A 267 18.65 -14.92 -1.19
N ASN A 268 19.74 -14.61 -0.48
CA ASN A 268 21.03 -15.23 -0.74
C ASN A 268 21.24 -16.45 0.17
N TYR A 269 20.66 -17.59 -0.21
CA TYR A 269 20.74 -18.82 0.56
C TYR A 269 22.17 -19.28 0.87
N THR A 270 23.15 -18.94 0.03
CA THR A 270 24.56 -19.33 0.23
C THR A 270 25.26 -18.64 1.41
N LYS A 271 24.60 -17.66 2.05
CA LYS A 271 25.08 -17.04 3.29
C LYS A 271 24.54 -17.72 4.55
N MET A 272 23.55 -18.60 4.43
CA MET A 272 23.03 -19.38 5.56
C MET A 272 24.02 -20.48 5.93
N SER A 273 23.98 -20.94 7.17
CA SER A 273 24.60 -22.22 7.57
C SER A 273 23.82 -23.40 6.98
N GLY A 274 24.47 -24.57 6.95
CA GLY A 274 23.82 -25.81 6.49
C GLY A 274 22.58 -26.15 7.32
N ASP A 275 22.66 -25.97 8.64
CA ASP A 275 21.55 -26.25 9.56
C ASP A 275 20.40 -25.26 9.38
N GLU A 276 20.70 -23.96 9.27
CA GLU A 276 19.67 -22.94 9.00
C GLU A 276 18.97 -23.18 7.66
N PHE A 277 19.74 -23.55 6.63
CA PHE A 277 19.16 -23.87 5.32
C PHE A 277 18.29 -25.12 5.41
N TYR A 278 18.78 -26.19 6.02
CA TYR A 278 18.04 -27.45 6.14
C TYR A 278 16.74 -27.28 6.94
N GLU A 279 16.80 -26.63 8.10
CA GLU A 279 15.63 -26.40 8.96
C GLU A 279 14.64 -25.36 8.40
N GLY A 280 15.10 -24.45 7.54
CA GLY A 280 14.26 -23.45 6.89
C GLY A 280 13.93 -23.81 5.44
N PRO A 281 14.57 -23.17 4.44
CA PRO A 281 14.27 -23.39 3.02
C PRO A 281 14.31 -24.85 2.54
N GLY A 282 15.15 -25.70 3.14
CA GLY A 282 15.30 -27.11 2.79
C GLY A 282 14.05 -27.94 3.03
N LYS A 283 13.28 -27.63 4.08
CA LYS A 283 11.99 -28.27 4.40
C LYS A 283 10.80 -27.65 3.68
N SER A 284 11.00 -26.50 3.05
CA SER A 284 9.93 -25.74 2.41
C SER A 284 9.46 -26.33 1.09
N LYS A 285 8.20 -26.06 0.73
CA LYS A 285 7.64 -26.38 -0.59
C LYS A 285 7.99 -25.35 -1.66
N PHE A 286 8.51 -24.18 -1.26
CA PHE A 286 8.83 -23.07 -2.16
C PHE A 286 10.07 -23.31 -3.06
N LEU A 287 10.87 -24.34 -2.79
CA LEU A 287 12.06 -24.68 -3.58
C LEU A 287 11.92 -26.09 -4.15
N THR A 288 12.32 -26.27 -5.42
CA THR A 288 12.42 -27.59 -6.03
C THR A 288 13.48 -28.44 -5.35
N GLN A 289 13.35 -29.76 -5.44
CA GLN A 289 14.32 -30.67 -4.85
C GLN A 289 15.74 -30.46 -5.42
N GLU A 290 15.83 -30.18 -6.72
CA GLU A 290 17.08 -29.85 -7.40
C GLU A 290 17.73 -28.58 -6.84
N ALA A 291 16.96 -27.48 -6.73
CA ALA A 291 17.45 -26.22 -6.19
C ALA A 291 17.96 -26.39 -4.74
N LYS A 292 17.27 -27.19 -3.92
CA LYS A 292 17.69 -27.50 -2.55
C LYS A 292 19.07 -28.17 -2.51
N TYR A 293 19.29 -29.20 -3.34
CA TYR A 293 20.59 -29.89 -3.40
C TYR A 293 21.71 -28.97 -3.90
N GLU A 294 21.46 -28.19 -4.95
CA GLU A 294 22.45 -27.26 -5.47
C GLU A 294 22.89 -26.23 -4.43
N ILE A 295 21.92 -25.63 -3.74
CA ILE A 295 22.20 -24.61 -2.73
C ILE A 295 23.00 -25.21 -1.58
N LEU A 296 22.59 -26.38 -1.08
CA LEU A 296 23.29 -27.06 0.01
C LEU A 296 24.74 -27.42 -0.39
N TYR A 297 24.96 -27.88 -1.62
CA TYR A 297 26.29 -28.13 -2.16
C TYR A 297 27.13 -26.84 -2.23
N LYS A 298 26.55 -25.73 -2.69
CA LYS A 298 27.21 -24.41 -2.75
C LYS A 298 27.60 -23.92 -1.34
N ILE A 299 26.75 -24.12 -0.33
CA ILE A 299 27.04 -23.80 1.08
C ILE A 299 28.25 -24.61 1.57
N GLN A 300 28.23 -25.92 1.37
CA GLN A 300 29.28 -26.81 1.86
C GLN A 300 30.62 -26.59 1.14
N SER A 301 30.60 -26.42 -0.18
CA SER A 301 31.79 -26.11 -0.98
C SER A 301 32.48 -24.83 -0.49
N ARG A 302 31.71 -23.78 -0.17
CA ARG A 302 32.27 -22.54 0.40
C ARG A 302 32.95 -22.76 1.75
N ARG A 303 32.35 -23.59 2.62
CA ARG A 303 32.91 -23.93 3.93
C ARG A 303 34.25 -24.64 3.80
N ILE A 304 34.34 -25.61 2.89
CA ILE A 304 35.58 -26.34 2.60
C ILE A 304 36.67 -25.40 2.07
N SER A 305 36.35 -24.53 1.11
CA SER A 305 37.32 -23.56 0.58
C SER A 305 37.85 -22.61 1.66
N ARG A 306 36.99 -22.12 2.57
CA ARG A 306 37.42 -21.28 3.70
C ARG A 306 38.34 -22.03 4.67
N LEU A 307 38.01 -23.27 5.00
CA LEU A 307 38.86 -24.11 5.86
C LEU A 307 40.24 -24.34 5.26
N ASN A 308 40.31 -24.58 3.95
CA ASN A 308 41.57 -24.74 3.23
C ASN A 308 42.44 -23.47 3.27
N VAL A 309 41.83 -22.28 3.13
CA VAL A 309 42.56 -21.01 3.26
C VAL A 309 43.13 -20.83 4.67
N LEU A 310 42.34 -21.09 5.72
CA LEU A 310 42.79 -20.98 7.11
C LEU A 310 43.90 -21.99 7.44
N LEU A 311 43.77 -23.23 6.97
CA LEU A 311 44.81 -24.26 7.12
C LEU A 311 46.11 -23.85 6.44
N ASN A 312 46.04 -23.24 5.26
CA ASN A 312 47.24 -22.76 4.55
C ASN A 312 47.89 -21.55 5.24
N GLN A 313 47.11 -20.65 5.85
CA GLN A 313 47.65 -19.56 6.66
C GLN A 313 48.37 -20.06 7.91
N TYR A 314 47.79 -21.04 8.61
CA TYR A 314 48.41 -21.65 9.79
C TYR A 314 49.70 -22.40 9.46
N ARG A 315 49.76 -23.05 8.30
CA ARG A 315 50.98 -23.75 7.82
C ARG A 315 52.12 -22.81 7.40
N ALA A 316 51.83 -21.53 7.19
CA ALA A 316 52.80 -20.52 6.76
C ALA A 316 53.37 -19.67 7.92
N MET A 317 52.85 -19.85 9.14
CA MET A 317 53.40 -19.31 10.39
C MET A 317 54.34 -20.33 11.03
#